data_AF-A0A812G5Y9-F1
#
_entry.id   AF-A0A812G5Y9-F1
#
_cell.length_a   1.000
_cell.length_b   1.000
_cell.length_c   1.000
_cell.angle_alpha   90.00
_cell.angle_beta   90.00
_cell.angle_gamma   90.00
#
_symmetry.space_group_name_H-M   'P 1'
#
loop_
_entity.id
_entity.type
_entity.pdbx_description
1 polymer ?
#
loop_
_entity_poly.entity_id
_entity_poly.type
_entity_poly.pdbx_seq_one_letter_code
_entity_poly.pdbx_strand_id
1 'polypeptide(L)'
;MPRRSRRLPGRFTFFLMCLLQSAVQSWPWWLQVERLRTLEAKARVLDWFETLMRACYAPFFYIWQTFVPPWTWTTPRYALPDKLDFTDAHFAAALASATVTTSALAFFAYSATPSAYSWIYRPLWMAWVTYLSLLLPTLGVVSTHVWALAADRYVYLPSLCVFVPCTAGLLQSLAEGASWKRRGVLGVLSMTYIFSCAWRADEVALHWASGSSTLFEAILREEPSQFHTLKDFGTFQLKRGKLGEAKAMLSHALQIRPDHGGLLLNVAALLHQSKETAEAEAMYRKACAAAKAAAEKCQGCQPAMTELAKAQANYGGLLLQLGRHTDAASVLEAGQPWENAVDSARGPGFFHLCLAHRGLGRLESALRNCHAAAAAHSTAAQAVLRQHEAEVQIQGLR
;
A
#
# COMPACT_ATOMS: atom_id res chain seq x y z
N MET A 1 -30.43 -30.80 43.04
CA MET A 1 -29.49 -30.29 42.01
C MET A 1 -30.09 -29.05 41.35
N PRO A 2 -29.51 -27.84 41.50
CA PRO A 2 -30.07 -26.67 40.85
C PRO A 2 -29.58 -26.58 39.39
N ARG A 3 -30.53 -26.36 38.47
CA ARG A 3 -30.29 -26.04 37.06
C ARG A 3 -29.46 -24.74 36.97
N ARG A 4 -28.19 -24.82 36.56
CA ARG A 4 -27.40 -23.65 36.19
C ARG A 4 -28.01 -23.00 34.95
N SER A 5 -28.43 -21.75 35.12
CA SER A 5 -29.11 -20.95 34.12
C SER A 5 -28.20 -20.67 32.92
N ARG A 6 -28.70 -21.03 31.74
CA ARG A 6 -28.21 -20.56 30.44
C ARG A 6 -28.37 -19.05 30.36
N ARG A 7 -27.31 -18.27 30.58
CA ARG A 7 -27.25 -16.86 30.14
C ARG A 7 -25.88 -16.57 29.51
N LEU A 8 -25.70 -17.07 28.29
CA LEU A 8 -24.67 -16.63 27.35
C LEU A 8 -25.10 -15.54 26.32
N PRO A 9 -26.36 -15.05 26.20
CA PRO A 9 -26.72 -14.17 25.09
C PRO A 9 -26.09 -12.77 25.21
N GLY A 10 -25.85 -12.25 26.42
CA GLY A 10 -25.37 -10.86 26.60
C GLY A 10 -23.94 -10.59 26.12
N ARG A 11 -23.04 -11.57 26.15
CA ARG A 11 -21.63 -11.39 25.74
C ARG A 11 -21.45 -11.46 24.22
N PHE A 12 -22.30 -12.22 23.55
CA PHE A 12 -22.25 -12.40 22.10
C PHE A 12 -22.86 -11.20 21.35
N THR A 13 -23.92 -10.60 21.89
CA THR A 13 -24.49 -9.36 21.33
C THR A 13 -23.52 -8.19 21.44
N PHE A 14 -22.79 -8.10 22.57
CA PHE A 14 -21.75 -7.09 22.76
C PHE A 14 -20.60 -7.24 21.74
N PHE A 15 -20.19 -8.48 21.47
CA PHE A 15 -19.18 -8.80 20.46
C PHE A 15 -19.62 -8.38 19.04
N LEU A 16 -20.87 -8.64 18.67
CA LEU A 16 -21.43 -8.24 17.38
C LEU A 16 -21.50 -6.71 17.24
N MET A 17 -21.82 -5.99 18.32
CA MET A 17 -21.85 -4.52 18.34
C MET A 17 -20.45 -3.91 18.20
N CYS A 18 -19.43 -4.47 18.87
CA CYS A 18 -18.05 -4.01 18.71
C CYS A 18 -17.53 -4.23 17.29
N LEU A 19 -17.84 -5.37 16.65
CA LEU A 19 -17.46 -5.64 15.27
C LEU A 19 -18.18 -4.74 14.27
N LEU A 20 -19.48 -4.48 14.47
CA LEU A 20 -20.24 -3.53 13.66
C LEU A 20 -19.65 -2.12 13.76
N GLN A 21 -19.23 -1.70 14.96
CA GLN A 21 -18.62 -0.39 15.16
C GLN A 21 -17.26 -0.27 14.46
N SER A 22 -16.42 -1.30 14.51
CA SER A 22 -15.15 -1.34 13.75
C SER A 22 -15.37 -1.39 12.23
N ALA A 23 -16.40 -2.10 11.75
CA ALA A 23 -16.76 -2.12 10.33
C ALA A 23 -17.26 -0.75 9.84
N VAL A 24 -18.08 -0.05 10.65
CA VAL A 24 -18.56 1.31 10.34
C VAL A 24 -17.42 2.32 10.34
N GLN A 25 -16.44 2.18 11.23
CA GLN A 25 -15.28 3.09 11.28
C GLN A 25 -14.25 2.87 10.16
N SER A 26 -14.20 1.67 9.56
CA SER A 26 -13.30 1.35 8.43
C SER A 26 -13.93 1.62 7.06
N TRP A 27 -15.26 1.81 6.99
CA TRP A 27 -15.99 2.14 5.77
C TRP A 27 -15.52 3.44 5.06
N PRO A 28 -15.22 4.55 5.76
CA PRO A 28 -14.69 5.76 5.12
C PRO A 28 -13.31 5.56 4.48
N TRP A 29 -12.48 4.68 5.05
CA TRP A 29 -11.19 4.31 4.46
C TRP A 29 -11.39 3.57 3.13
N TRP A 30 -12.45 2.77 3.02
CA TRP A 30 -12.82 2.07 1.79
C TRP A 30 -13.24 3.03 0.67
N LEU A 31 -13.99 4.09 0.99
CA LEU A 31 -14.32 5.18 0.05
C LEU A 31 -13.07 5.95 -0.42
N GLN A 32 -12.04 6.07 0.42
CA GLN A 32 -10.75 6.65 0.05
C GLN A 32 -9.93 5.72 -0.85
N VAL A 33 -9.96 4.41 -0.61
CA VAL A 33 -9.36 3.41 -1.50
C VAL A 33 -10.06 3.40 -2.86
N GLU A 34 -11.38 3.56 -2.91
CA GLU A 34 -12.15 3.72 -4.16
C GLU A 34 -11.64 4.89 -5.03
N ARG A 35 -11.28 6.02 -4.40
CA ARG A 35 -10.69 7.17 -5.11
C ARG A 35 -9.28 6.89 -5.67
N LEU A 36 -8.55 5.96 -5.07
CA LEU A 36 -7.24 5.51 -5.58
C LEU A 36 -7.38 4.50 -6.73
N ARG A 37 -8.56 3.86 -6.90
CA ARG A 37 -8.81 2.83 -7.94
C ARG A 37 -8.75 3.34 -9.37
N THR A 38 -8.96 4.64 -9.60
CA THR A 38 -9.00 5.22 -10.95
C THR A 38 -7.61 5.47 -11.56
N LEU A 39 -6.53 5.25 -10.80
CA LEU A 39 -5.21 5.80 -11.09
C LEU A 39 -4.10 4.78 -11.32
N GLU A 40 -4.26 3.53 -10.88
CA GLU A 40 -3.24 2.53 -11.08
C GLU A 40 -3.54 1.70 -12.34
N ALA A 41 -2.77 1.97 -13.40
CA ALA A 41 -3.02 1.46 -14.75
C ALA A 41 -2.76 -0.05 -14.96
N LYS A 42 -2.63 -0.91 -13.94
CA LYS A 42 -2.40 -2.37 -14.12
C LYS A 42 -2.92 -3.24 -12.96
N ALA A 43 -4.13 -3.00 -12.47
CA ALA A 43 -4.82 -4.08 -11.78
C ALA A 43 -5.34 -5.04 -12.84
N ARG A 44 -5.06 -6.34 -12.71
CA ARG A 44 -5.72 -7.33 -13.56
C ARG A 44 -7.22 -7.23 -13.26
N VAL A 45 -8.01 -6.96 -14.29
CA VAL A 45 -9.45 -7.13 -14.23
C VAL A 45 -9.68 -8.62 -14.29
N LEU A 46 -10.04 -9.22 -13.16
CA LEU A 46 -10.42 -10.62 -13.14
C LEU A 46 -11.76 -10.78 -13.86
N ASP A 47 -11.87 -11.79 -14.71
CA ASP A 47 -13.18 -12.21 -15.16
C ASP A 47 -13.97 -12.87 -14.01
N TRP A 48 -15.24 -13.18 -14.24
CA TRP A 48 -16.08 -13.79 -13.21
C TRP A 48 -15.57 -15.17 -12.76
N PHE A 49 -14.90 -15.92 -13.63
CA PHE A 49 -14.35 -17.23 -13.32
C PHE A 49 -13.11 -17.11 -12.43
N GLU A 50 -12.16 -16.25 -12.80
CA GLU A 50 -10.97 -15.95 -12.02
C GLU A 50 -11.32 -15.33 -10.65
N THR A 51 -12.37 -14.51 -10.62
CA THR A 51 -12.93 -13.96 -9.38
C THR A 51 -13.45 -15.05 -8.46
N LEU A 52 -14.21 -16.01 -9.00
CA LEU A 52 -14.71 -17.16 -8.23
C LEU A 52 -13.53 -18.00 -7.69
N MET A 53 -12.54 -18.28 -8.53
CA MET A 53 -11.36 -19.05 -8.15
C MET A 53 -10.60 -18.42 -6.99
N ARG A 54 -10.36 -17.12 -7.08
CA ARG A 54 -9.72 -16.36 -6.01
C ARG A 54 -10.59 -16.29 -4.75
N ALA A 55 -11.91 -16.14 -4.90
CA ALA A 55 -12.86 -16.13 -3.78
C ALA A 55 -12.89 -17.47 -3.03
N CYS A 56 -12.65 -18.59 -3.72
CA CYS A 56 -12.51 -19.91 -3.11
C CYS A 56 -11.11 -20.12 -2.50
N TYR A 57 -10.06 -19.60 -3.14
CA TYR A 57 -8.68 -19.78 -2.69
C TYR A 57 -8.30 -18.92 -1.50
N ALA A 58 -8.53 -17.60 -1.58
CA ALA A 58 -7.98 -16.64 -0.63
C ALA A 58 -8.40 -16.89 0.84
N PRO A 59 -9.66 -17.23 1.18
CA PRO A 59 -10.02 -17.55 2.56
C PRO A 59 -9.22 -18.74 3.14
N PHE A 60 -8.97 -19.78 2.32
CA PHE A 60 -8.19 -20.94 2.75
C PHE A 60 -6.71 -20.63 2.80
N PHE A 61 -6.19 -19.87 1.84
CA PHE A 61 -4.83 -19.36 1.86
C PHE A 61 -4.56 -18.58 3.15
N TYR A 62 -5.47 -17.69 3.55
CA TYR A 62 -5.34 -16.91 4.78
C TYR A 62 -5.40 -17.78 6.04
N ILE A 63 -6.31 -18.76 6.12
CA ILE A 63 -6.36 -19.69 7.25
C ILE A 63 -5.09 -20.55 7.31
N TRP A 64 -4.66 -21.09 6.17
CA TRP A 64 -3.43 -21.84 6.01
C TRP A 64 -2.27 -20.99 6.53
N GLN A 65 -2.06 -19.80 5.99
CA GLN A 65 -1.00 -18.88 6.40
C GLN A 65 -1.04 -18.53 7.90
N THR A 66 -2.24 -18.49 8.51
CA THR A 66 -2.42 -18.18 9.93
C THR A 66 -1.93 -19.30 10.85
N PHE A 67 -2.04 -20.57 10.44
CA PHE A 67 -1.71 -21.74 11.26
C PHE A 67 -0.46 -22.49 10.79
N VAL A 68 -0.01 -22.24 9.57
CA VAL A 68 1.21 -22.82 9.03
C VAL A 68 2.39 -22.21 9.76
N PRO A 69 3.42 -23.01 10.02
CA PRO A 69 4.48 -22.55 10.87
C PRO A 69 5.20 -21.30 10.35
N PRO A 70 5.69 -20.45 11.27
CA PRO A 70 6.25 -19.14 10.94
C PRO A 70 7.41 -19.17 9.92
N TRP A 71 8.18 -20.27 9.87
CA TRP A 71 9.34 -20.40 8.98
C TRP A 71 9.00 -20.41 7.48
N THR A 72 7.72 -20.55 7.08
CA THR A 72 7.29 -20.41 5.68
C THR A 72 6.88 -18.99 5.29
N TRP A 73 6.86 -18.02 6.23
CA TRP A 73 6.50 -16.62 5.95
C TRP A 73 7.65 -15.85 5.31
N THR A 74 8.08 -16.24 4.11
CA THR A 74 9.27 -15.66 3.46
C THR A 74 8.94 -14.60 2.41
N THR A 75 7.74 -14.62 1.85
CA THR A 75 7.40 -13.79 0.68
C THR A 75 6.68 -12.51 1.10
N PRO A 76 7.27 -11.31 0.86
CA PRO A 76 6.64 -10.03 1.17
C PRO A 76 5.44 -9.71 0.24
N ARG A 77 5.23 -10.51 -0.81
CA ARG A 77 4.14 -10.35 -1.78
C ARG A 77 3.61 -11.70 -2.23
N TYR A 78 2.29 -11.80 -2.41
CA TYR A 78 1.62 -12.96 -2.99
C TYR A 78 1.25 -12.67 -4.44
N ALA A 79 2.14 -13.04 -5.36
CA ALA A 79 1.98 -12.84 -6.79
C ALA A 79 0.65 -13.40 -7.29
N LEU A 80 0.00 -12.67 -8.21
CA LEU A 80 -1.19 -13.17 -8.90
C LEU A 80 -0.72 -14.02 -10.09
N PRO A 81 -1.04 -15.32 -10.16
CA PRO A 81 -0.64 -16.17 -11.28
C PRO A 81 -1.19 -15.69 -12.62
N ASP A 82 -0.49 -16.00 -13.72
CA ASP A 82 -0.91 -15.63 -15.07
C ASP A 82 -2.24 -16.29 -15.48
N LYS A 83 -2.56 -17.47 -14.95
CA LYS A 83 -3.85 -18.14 -15.13
C LYS A 83 -4.35 -18.70 -13.80
N LEU A 84 -5.65 -18.50 -13.55
CA LEU A 84 -6.38 -19.06 -12.42
C LEU A 84 -7.31 -20.14 -12.97
N ASP A 85 -6.90 -21.40 -12.92
CA ASP A 85 -7.68 -22.52 -13.45
C ASP A 85 -7.72 -23.73 -12.48
N PHE A 86 -8.65 -24.66 -12.73
CA PHE A 86 -8.78 -25.89 -11.95
C PHE A 86 -7.77 -26.96 -12.32
N THR A 87 -6.93 -26.72 -13.33
CA THR A 87 -5.86 -27.67 -13.67
C THR A 87 -4.75 -27.60 -12.63
N ASP A 88 -4.61 -26.46 -11.96
CA ASP A 88 -3.78 -26.33 -10.77
C ASP A 88 -4.49 -26.94 -9.54
N ALA A 89 -3.82 -27.95 -8.97
CA ALA A 89 -4.27 -28.69 -7.81
C ALA A 89 -4.58 -27.80 -6.59
N HIS A 90 -3.92 -26.66 -6.44
CA HIS A 90 -4.15 -25.75 -5.31
C HIS A 90 -5.53 -25.11 -5.36
N PHE A 91 -5.98 -24.66 -6.54
CA PHE A 91 -7.29 -24.05 -6.69
C PHE A 91 -8.42 -25.08 -6.64
N ALA A 92 -8.21 -26.26 -7.23
CA ALA A 92 -9.15 -27.37 -7.11
C ALA A 92 -9.34 -27.82 -5.66
N ALA A 93 -8.24 -27.97 -4.91
CA ALA A 93 -8.28 -28.31 -3.49
C ALA A 93 -8.95 -27.20 -2.65
N ALA A 94 -8.69 -25.93 -2.97
CA ALA A 94 -9.31 -24.82 -2.27
C ALA A 94 -10.83 -24.75 -2.51
N LEU A 95 -11.30 -24.96 -3.75
CA LEU A 95 -12.73 -25.03 -4.04
C LEU A 95 -13.38 -26.19 -3.27
N ALA A 96 -12.80 -27.39 -3.34
CA ALA A 96 -13.33 -28.55 -2.61
C ALA A 96 -13.39 -28.28 -1.10
N SER A 97 -12.34 -27.68 -0.53
CA SER A 97 -12.28 -27.31 0.88
C SER A 97 -13.33 -26.26 1.25
N ALA A 98 -13.54 -25.26 0.38
CA ALA A 98 -14.57 -24.22 0.55
C ALA A 98 -15.98 -24.81 0.58
N THR A 99 -16.30 -25.69 -0.37
CA THR A 99 -17.60 -26.35 -0.44
C THR A 99 -17.81 -27.24 0.78
N VAL A 100 -16.86 -28.14 1.08
CA VAL A 100 -16.99 -29.08 2.20
C VAL A 100 -17.12 -28.36 3.54
N THR A 101 -16.27 -27.36 3.80
CA THR A 101 -16.29 -26.63 5.08
C THR A 101 -17.59 -25.84 5.25
N THR A 102 -18.01 -25.11 4.21
CA THR A 102 -19.24 -24.30 4.26
C THR A 102 -20.48 -25.19 4.40
N SER A 103 -20.57 -26.27 3.62
CA SER A 103 -21.69 -27.22 3.68
C SER A 103 -21.74 -27.95 5.02
N ALA A 104 -20.61 -28.38 5.57
CA ALA A 104 -20.57 -29.05 6.87
C ALA A 104 -21.00 -28.12 8.01
N LEU A 105 -20.44 -26.90 8.08
CA LEU A 105 -20.79 -25.93 9.12
C LEU A 105 -22.27 -25.52 9.03
N ALA A 106 -22.79 -25.29 7.82
CA ALA A 106 -24.22 -25.02 7.62
C ALA A 106 -25.09 -26.20 8.05
N PHE A 107 -24.77 -27.41 7.59
CA PHE A 107 -25.53 -28.62 7.92
C PHE A 107 -25.60 -28.84 9.43
N PHE A 108 -24.47 -28.78 10.16
CA PHE A 108 -24.48 -28.99 11.61
C PHE A 108 -25.06 -27.81 12.40
N ALA A 109 -25.07 -26.59 11.85
CA ALA A 109 -25.72 -25.44 12.49
C ALA A 109 -27.25 -25.50 12.38
N TYR A 110 -27.78 -26.00 11.25
CA TYR A 110 -29.20 -26.02 10.90
C TYR A 110 -29.87 -27.40 10.94
N SER A 111 -29.14 -28.48 11.23
CA SER A 111 -29.73 -29.82 11.33
C SER A 111 -30.89 -29.84 12.33
N ALA A 112 -32.06 -30.31 11.89
CA ALA A 112 -33.31 -30.35 12.66
C ALA A 112 -33.22 -31.23 13.92
N THR A 113 -32.34 -32.23 13.91
CA THR A 113 -31.97 -33.00 15.10
C THR A 113 -31.03 -32.16 15.97
N PRO A 114 -31.38 -31.87 17.24
CA PRO A 114 -30.45 -31.24 18.17
C PRO A 114 -29.28 -32.19 18.42
N SER A 115 -28.21 -32.07 17.63
CA SER A 115 -26.98 -32.76 17.93
C SER A 115 -26.45 -32.21 19.26
N ALA A 116 -25.79 -33.06 20.05
CA ALA A 116 -25.13 -32.67 21.30
C ALA A 116 -24.11 -31.52 21.13
N TYR A 117 -23.78 -31.18 19.88
CA TYR A 117 -22.77 -30.21 19.49
C TYR A 117 -23.34 -28.97 18.78
N SER A 118 -24.66 -28.85 18.61
CA SER A 118 -25.30 -27.68 17.96
C SER A 118 -24.92 -26.33 18.60
N TRP A 119 -24.58 -26.31 19.89
CA TRP A 119 -24.07 -25.14 20.60
C TRP A 119 -22.64 -24.72 20.20
N ILE A 120 -21.86 -25.61 19.59
CA ILE A 120 -20.53 -25.36 19.01
C ILE A 120 -20.64 -24.95 17.55
N TYR A 121 -21.43 -25.69 16.76
CA TYR A 121 -21.50 -25.46 15.31
C TYR A 121 -22.22 -24.16 14.93
N ARG A 122 -23.19 -23.70 15.71
CA ARG A 122 -23.86 -22.41 15.49
C ARG A 122 -22.91 -21.20 15.58
N PRO A 123 -22.12 -21.02 16.67
CA PRO A 123 -21.15 -19.92 16.72
C PRO A 123 -20.02 -20.08 15.70
N LEU A 124 -19.57 -21.31 15.39
CA LEU A 124 -18.58 -21.53 14.33
C LEU A 124 -19.11 -21.15 12.95
N TRP A 125 -20.37 -21.48 12.64
CA TRP A 125 -21.03 -21.06 11.42
C TRP A 125 -21.14 -19.53 11.32
N MET A 126 -21.54 -18.88 12.41
CA MET A 126 -21.60 -17.41 12.46
C MET A 126 -20.21 -16.80 12.25
N ALA A 127 -19.17 -17.33 12.91
CA ALA A 127 -17.79 -16.89 12.73
C ALA A 127 -17.31 -17.09 11.29
N TRP A 128 -17.65 -18.21 10.65
CA TRP A 128 -17.34 -18.49 9.25
C TRP A 128 -18.02 -17.50 8.28
N VAL A 129 -19.32 -17.25 8.47
CA VAL A 129 -20.05 -16.27 7.65
C VAL A 129 -19.49 -14.87 7.84
N THR A 130 -19.18 -14.46 9.07
CA THR A 130 -18.55 -13.16 9.35
C THR A 130 -17.15 -13.07 8.73
N TYR A 131 -16.35 -14.13 8.81
CA TYR A 131 -15.03 -14.22 8.19
C TYR A 131 -15.11 -13.97 6.67
N LEU A 132 -15.99 -14.69 5.97
CA LEU A 132 -16.19 -14.51 4.52
C LEU A 132 -16.74 -13.12 4.18
N SER A 133 -17.66 -12.59 4.99
CA SER A 133 -18.25 -11.26 4.78
C SER A 133 -17.20 -10.16 4.89
N LEU A 134 -16.29 -10.24 5.87
CA LEU A 134 -15.21 -9.27 6.04
C LEU A 134 -14.17 -9.36 4.92
N LEU A 135 -13.97 -10.53 4.32
CA LEU A 135 -13.07 -10.70 3.19
C LEU A 135 -13.69 -10.30 1.85
N LEU A 136 -15.02 -10.32 1.72
CA LEU A 136 -15.77 -10.07 0.47
C LEU A 136 -15.25 -8.88 -0.37
N PRO A 137 -14.92 -7.70 0.22
CA PRO A 137 -14.43 -6.56 -0.55
C PRO A 137 -13.07 -6.78 -1.22
N THR A 138 -12.29 -7.75 -0.72
CA THR A 138 -10.90 -8.04 -1.12
C THR A 138 -10.78 -9.25 -2.05
N LEU A 139 -11.82 -10.09 -2.13
CA LEU A 139 -11.84 -11.32 -2.94
C LEU A 139 -11.88 -11.08 -4.46
N GLY A 140 -12.25 -9.87 -4.89
CA GLY A 140 -12.43 -9.54 -6.31
C GLY A 140 -13.89 -9.38 -6.73
N VAL A 141 -14.84 -9.79 -5.87
CA VAL A 141 -16.29 -9.78 -6.14
C VAL A 141 -16.84 -8.36 -6.26
N VAL A 142 -16.40 -7.46 -5.37
CA VAL A 142 -16.81 -6.05 -5.36
C VAL A 142 -15.79 -5.16 -6.09
N SER A 143 -14.52 -5.58 -6.11
CA SER A 143 -13.40 -4.83 -6.71
C SER A 143 -12.76 -5.70 -7.78
N THR A 144 -13.17 -5.58 -9.04
CA THR A 144 -12.66 -6.41 -10.16
C THR A 144 -11.16 -6.23 -10.40
N HIS A 145 -10.59 -5.14 -9.88
CA HIS A 145 -9.19 -4.78 -9.97
C HIS A 145 -8.36 -5.39 -8.83
N VAL A 146 -7.47 -6.33 -9.17
CA VAL A 146 -6.66 -7.09 -8.22
C VAL A 146 -5.16 -6.99 -8.52
N TRP A 147 -4.36 -6.84 -7.47
CA TRP A 147 -2.90 -6.60 -7.52
C TRP A 147 -2.04 -7.77 -7.05
N ALA A 148 -2.65 -8.68 -6.30
CA ALA A 148 -2.02 -9.78 -5.60
C ALA A 148 -3.06 -10.85 -5.31
N LEU A 149 -2.63 -12.10 -5.28
CA LEU A 149 -3.50 -13.23 -4.93
C LEU A 149 -4.10 -13.03 -3.53
N ALA A 150 -3.29 -12.57 -2.58
CA ALA A 150 -3.64 -12.23 -1.21
C ALA A 150 -2.83 -11.02 -0.73
N ALA A 151 -3.21 -10.40 0.39
CA ALA A 151 -2.38 -9.42 1.09
C ALA A 151 -2.67 -9.42 2.59
N ASP A 152 -1.62 -9.47 3.41
CA ASP A 152 -1.72 -9.61 4.88
C ASP A 152 -2.56 -8.53 5.54
N ARG A 153 -2.53 -7.30 5.01
CA ARG A 153 -3.34 -6.18 5.53
C ARG A 153 -4.84 -6.45 5.54
N TYR A 154 -5.32 -7.39 4.74
CA TYR A 154 -6.73 -7.74 4.67
C TYR A 154 -7.15 -8.81 5.69
N VAL A 155 -6.21 -9.54 6.30
CA VAL A 155 -6.52 -10.67 7.18
C VAL A 155 -6.60 -10.29 8.66
N TYR A 156 -6.14 -9.11 9.06
CA TYR A 156 -6.09 -8.72 10.48
C TYR A 156 -7.45 -8.80 11.17
N LEU A 157 -8.48 -8.16 10.62
CA LEU A 157 -9.83 -8.20 11.19
C LEU A 157 -10.53 -9.55 10.97
N PRO A 158 -10.52 -10.15 9.77
CA PRO A 158 -11.10 -11.48 9.55
C PRO A 158 -10.50 -12.58 10.45
N SER A 159 -9.19 -12.57 10.70
CA SER A 159 -8.53 -13.60 11.52
C SER A 159 -9.04 -13.68 12.96
N LEU A 160 -9.64 -12.60 13.50
CA LEU A 160 -10.31 -12.64 14.80
C LEU A 160 -11.47 -13.65 14.84
N CYS A 161 -12.14 -13.86 13.70
CA CYS A 161 -13.21 -14.87 13.57
C CYS A 161 -12.69 -16.30 13.72
N VAL A 162 -11.37 -16.50 13.60
CA VAL A 162 -10.70 -17.79 13.76
C VAL A 162 -10.05 -17.87 15.15
N PHE A 163 -9.28 -16.86 15.54
CA PHE A 163 -8.55 -16.85 16.81
C PHE A 163 -9.47 -16.83 18.04
N VAL A 164 -10.58 -16.11 18.00
CA VAL A 164 -11.49 -16.01 19.16
C VAL A 164 -12.14 -17.37 19.48
N PRO A 165 -12.72 -18.11 18.51
CA PRO A 165 -13.20 -19.47 18.77
C PRO A 165 -12.09 -20.44 19.20
N CYS A 166 -10.90 -20.39 18.59
CA CYS A 166 -9.78 -21.25 18.96
C CYS A 166 -9.31 -21.02 20.40
N THR A 167 -9.16 -19.75 20.82
CA THR A 167 -8.77 -19.40 22.19
C THR A 167 -9.87 -19.74 23.20
N ALA A 168 -11.14 -19.53 22.86
CA ALA A 168 -12.26 -19.95 23.70
C ALA A 168 -12.29 -21.48 23.90
N GLY A 169 -12.09 -22.25 22.83
CA GLY A 169 -12.00 -23.71 22.88
C GLY A 169 -10.80 -24.19 23.73
N LEU A 170 -9.64 -23.55 23.57
CA LEU A 170 -8.46 -23.83 24.38
C LEU A 170 -8.73 -23.57 25.87
N LEU A 171 -9.29 -22.40 26.22
CA LEU A 171 -9.61 -22.04 27.60
C LEU A 171 -10.65 -22.99 28.20
N GLN A 172 -11.67 -23.39 27.45
CA GLN A 172 -12.64 -24.38 27.91
C GLN A 172 -11.97 -25.74 28.19
N SER A 173 -11.07 -26.17 27.30
CA SER A 173 -10.30 -27.41 27.47
C SER A 173 -9.38 -27.40 28.70
N LEU A 174 -9.01 -26.21 29.18
CA LEU A 174 -8.21 -25.99 30.40
C LEU A 174 -9.08 -25.86 31.67
N ALA A 175 -10.33 -25.42 31.54
CA ALA A 175 -11.23 -25.10 32.66
C ALA A 175 -12.04 -26.31 33.18
N GLU A 176 -12.32 -27.32 32.35
CA GLU A 176 -13.17 -28.46 32.71
C GLU A 176 -12.37 -29.74 32.96
N GLY A 177 -12.20 -30.15 34.23
CA GLY A 177 -11.72 -31.49 34.61
C GLY A 177 -10.32 -31.88 34.11
N ALA A 178 -9.54 -30.92 33.57
CA ALA A 178 -8.26 -31.19 32.95
C ALA A 178 -7.19 -31.53 34.01
N SER A 179 -6.53 -32.68 33.83
CA SER A 179 -5.37 -33.04 34.65
C SER A 179 -4.26 -32.00 34.53
N TRP A 180 -3.45 -31.83 35.57
CA TRP A 180 -2.32 -30.90 35.55
C TRP A 180 -1.33 -31.21 34.40
N LYS A 181 -1.19 -32.50 34.03
CA LYS A 181 -0.41 -32.95 32.87
C LYS A 181 -0.96 -32.38 31.56
N ARG A 182 -2.28 -32.48 31.34
CA ARG A 182 -2.94 -31.92 30.14
C ARG A 182 -2.78 -30.40 30.05
N ARG A 183 -2.93 -29.71 31.19
CA ARG A 183 -2.72 -28.25 31.27
C ARG A 183 -1.26 -27.87 30.98
N GLY A 184 -0.32 -28.64 31.53
CA GLY A 184 1.11 -28.47 31.25
C GLY A 184 1.44 -28.64 29.77
N VAL A 185 0.95 -29.71 29.13
CA VAL A 185 1.18 -29.96 27.69
C VAL A 185 0.59 -28.86 26.83
N LEU A 186 -0.68 -28.47 27.05
CA LEU A 186 -1.32 -27.40 26.27
C LEU A 186 -0.65 -26.05 26.48
N GLY A 187 -0.20 -25.76 27.70
CA GLY A 187 0.55 -24.55 28.03
C GLY A 187 1.89 -24.50 27.29
N VAL A 188 2.67 -25.59 27.34
CA VAL A 188 3.94 -25.69 26.61
C VAL A 188 3.73 -25.55 25.10
N LEU A 189 2.77 -26.26 24.50
CA LEU A 189 2.48 -26.15 23.07
C LEU A 189 2.11 -24.72 22.67
N SER A 190 1.28 -24.04 23.47
CA SER A 190 0.88 -22.66 23.21
C SER A 190 2.05 -21.70 23.34
N MET A 191 2.90 -21.87 24.36
CA MET A 191 4.10 -21.06 24.56
C MET A 191 5.13 -21.27 23.44
N THR A 192 5.37 -22.51 23.03
CA THR A 192 6.26 -22.84 21.91
C THR A 192 5.74 -22.21 20.62
N TYR A 193 4.43 -22.28 20.35
CA TYR A 193 3.84 -21.64 19.18
C TYR A 193 4.03 -20.12 19.22
N ILE A 194 3.67 -19.46 20.32
CA ILE A 194 3.83 -18.00 20.47
C ILE A 194 5.30 -17.58 20.33
N PHE A 195 6.22 -18.32 20.97
CA PHE A 195 7.66 -18.05 20.87
C PHE A 195 8.16 -18.21 19.43
N SER A 196 7.72 -19.24 18.71
CA SER A 196 8.10 -19.44 17.30
C SER A 196 7.59 -18.30 16.41
N CYS A 197 6.37 -17.81 16.64
CA CYS A 197 5.81 -16.68 15.92
C CYS A 197 6.59 -15.39 16.22
N ALA A 198 6.91 -15.15 17.50
CA ALA A 198 7.66 -13.97 17.93
C ALA A 198 9.09 -13.97 17.37
N TRP A 199 9.78 -15.11 17.43
CA TRP A 199 11.11 -15.28 16.87
C TRP A 199 11.15 -14.98 15.38
N ARG A 200 10.19 -15.52 14.62
CA ARG A 200 10.11 -15.28 13.19
C ARG A 200 9.75 -13.83 12.86
N ALA A 201 8.81 -13.25 13.60
CA ALA A 201 8.44 -11.86 13.42
C ALA A 201 9.65 -10.94 13.64
N ASP A 202 10.47 -11.24 14.65
CA ASP A 202 11.72 -10.52 14.91
C ASP A 202 12.75 -10.70 13.80
N GLU A 203 12.97 -11.93 13.31
CA GLU A 203 13.88 -12.21 12.20
C GLU A 203 13.47 -11.47 10.91
N VAL A 204 12.17 -11.51 10.56
CA VAL A 204 11.63 -10.76 9.41
C VAL A 204 11.76 -9.26 9.63
N ALA A 205 11.43 -8.76 10.83
CA ALA A 205 11.53 -7.36 11.17
C ALA A 205 12.98 -6.86 11.11
N LEU A 206 13.95 -7.62 11.62
CA LEU A 206 15.38 -7.32 11.52
C LEU A 206 15.85 -7.34 10.07
N HIS A 207 15.39 -8.30 9.27
CA HIS A 207 15.71 -8.34 7.84
C HIS A 207 15.16 -7.12 7.09
N TRP A 208 13.94 -6.67 7.41
CA TRP A 208 13.34 -5.48 6.80
C TRP A 208 13.93 -4.17 7.35
N ALA A 209 14.35 -4.16 8.63
CA ALA A 209 15.01 -3.03 9.27
C ALA A 209 16.43 -2.81 8.74
N SER A 210 17.10 -3.87 8.26
CA SER A 210 18.45 -3.80 7.70
C SER A 210 18.58 -2.90 6.45
N GLY A 211 17.45 -2.57 5.80
CA GLY A 211 17.33 -1.48 4.84
C GLY A 211 16.37 -1.77 3.69
N SER A 212 15.77 -0.72 3.10
CA SER A 212 14.81 -0.88 1.99
C SER A 212 15.34 -1.70 0.80
N SER A 213 16.66 -1.79 0.62
CA SER A 213 17.29 -2.56 -0.46
C SER A 213 17.09 -4.08 -0.32
N THR A 214 17.12 -4.66 0.89
CA THR A 214 16.98 -6.12 1.07
C THR A 214 15.57 -6.59 0.67
N LEU A 215 14.55 -5.79 0.99
CA LEU A 215 13.18 -6.03 0.57
C LEU A 215 13.01 -5.96 -0.95
N PHE A 216 13.56 -4.92 -1.58
CA PHE A 216 13.48 -4.79 -3.03
C PHE A 216 14.21 -5.93 -3.75
N GLU A 217 15.40 -6.32 -3.27
CA GLU A 217 16.15 -7.45 -3.80
C GLU A 217 15.40 -8.78 -3.66
N ALA A 218 14.77 -9.03 -2.50
CA ALA A 218 13.96 -10.23 -2.29
C ALA A 218 12.82 -10.31 -3.32
N ILE A 219 12.11 -9.20 -3.54
CA ILE A 219 11.02 -9.16 -4.54
C ILE A 219 11.56 -9.38 -5.96
N LEU A 220 12.71 -8.79 -6.33
CA LEU A 220 13.28 -8.98 -7.67
C LEU A 220 13.90 -10.35 -7.89
N ARG A 221 14.26 -11.11 -6.85
CA ARG A 221 14.67 -12.50 -6.99
C ARG A 221 13.51 -13.39 -7.42
N GLU A 222 12.31 -13.13 -6.90
CA GLU A 222 11.09 -13.86 -7.24
C GLU A 222 10.49 -13.37 -8.56
N GLU A 223 10.42 -12.05 -8.75
CA GLU A 223 9.88 -11.41 -9.95
C GLU A 223 10.87 -10.37 -10.53
N PRO A 224 11.86 -10.80 -11.34
CA PRO A 224 12.90 -9.92 -11.88
C PRO A 224 12.39 -8.74 -12.73
N SER A 225 11.19 -8.88 -13.31
CA SER A 225 10.55 -7.88 -14.18
C SER A 225 9.43 -7.10 -13.48
N GLN A 226 9.40 -7.11 -12.15
CA GLN A 226 8.34 -6.40 -11.40
C GLN A 226 8.54 -4.88 -11.48
N PHE A 227 7.72 -4.25 -12.31
CA PHE A 227 7.82 -2.83 -12.68
C PHE A 227 7.92 -1.84 -11.51
N HIS A 228 7.02 -1.96 -10.52
CA HIS A 228 6.96 -1.02 -9.39
C HIS A 228 8.20 -1.16 -8.51
N THR A 229 8.66 -2.39 -8.26
CA THR A 229 9.90 -2.62 -7.51
C THR A 229 11.12 -2.08 -8.27
N LEU A 230 11.23 -2.33 -9.58
CA LEU A 230 12.33 -1.76 -10.38
C LEU A 230 12.34 -0.23 -10.33
N LYS A 231 11.16 0.39 -10.48
CA LYS A 231 10.99 1.85 -10.42
C LYS A 231 11.35 2.40 -9.03
N ASP A 232 10.79 1.82 -7.97
CA ASP A 232 10.93 2.33 -6.60
C ASP A 232 12.33 2.04 -6.05
N PHE A 233 12.90 0.87 -6.32
CA PHE A 233 14.28 0.55 -5.96
C PHE A 233 15.27 1.41 -6.72
N GLY A 234 15.09 1.60 -8.03
CA GLY A 234 15.91 2.50 -8.82
C GLY A 234 15.87 3.94 -8.28
N THR A 235 14.70 4.42 -7.87
CA THR A 235 14.53 5.74 -7.23
C THR A 235 15.22 5.80 -5.87
N PHE A 236 15.14 4.74 -5.08
CA PHE A 236 15.83 4.63 -3.80
C PHE A 236 17.35 4.67 -3.97
N GLN A 237 17.90 3.94 -4.94
CA GLN A 237 19.34 3.97 -5.25
C GLN A 237 19.77 5.34 -5.81
N LEU A 238 18.92 6.00 -6.61
CA LEU A 238 19.16 7.36 -7.08
C LEU A 238 19.32 8.35 -5.92
N LYS A 239 18.40 8.31 -4.94
CA LYS A 239 18.48 9.15 -3.73
C LYS A 239 19.73 8.90 -2.90
N ARG A 240 20.29 7.69 -2.95
CA ARG A 240 21.57 7.32 -2.30
C ARG A 240 22.80 7.73 -3.12
N GLY A 241 22.63 8.35 -4.28
CA GLY A 241 23.71 8.72 -5.19
C GLY A 241 24.32 7.54 -5.95
N LYS A 242 23.72 6.35 -5.88
CA LYS A 242 24.19 5.16 -6.58
C LYS A 242 23.66 5.13 -8.02
N LEU A 243 24.18 6.03 -8.84
CA LEU A 243 23.66 6.30 -10.20
C LEU A 243 23.71 5.07 -11.12
N GLY A 244 24.76 4.25 -11.03
CA GLY A 244 24.90 3.03 -11.85
C GLY A 244 23.81 1.99 -11.57
N GLU A 245 23.55 1.69 -10.29
CA GLU A 245 22.51 0.75 -9.88
C GLU A 245 21.11 1.29 -10.24
N ALA A 246 20.89 2.59 -10.02
CA ALA A 246 19.65 3.27 -10.42
C ALA A 246 19.42 3.19 -11.93
N LYS A 247 20.46 3.42 -12.75
CA LYS A 247 20.38 3.33 -14.22
C LYS A 247 19.94 1.95 -14.68
N ALA A 248 20.57 0.89 -14.17
CA ALA A 248 20.20 -0.48 -14.53
C ALA A 248 18.71 -0.78 -14.24
N MET A 249 18.24 -0.43 -13.03
CA MET A 249 16.86 -0.71 -12.62
C MET A 249 15.83 0.14 -13.37
N LEU A 250 16.09 1.44 -13.52
CA LEU A 250 15.17 2.35 -14.21
C LEU A 250 15.14 2.09 -15.72
N SER A 251 16.25 1.69 -16.34
CA SER A 251 16.28 1.26 -17.75
C SER A 251 15.46 -0.01 -17.96
N HIS A 252 15.55 -0.99 -17.05
CA HIS A 252 14.73 -2.18 -17.13
C HIS A 252 13.24 -1.85 -16.96
N ALA A 253 12.88 -1.01 -15.98
CA ALA A 253 11.51 -0.52 -15.82
C ALA A 253 11.00 0.20 -17.08
N LEU A 254 11.86 0.94 -17.78
CA LEU A 254 11.52 1.70 -18.98
C LEU A 254 11.19 0.80 -20.18
N GLN A 255 11.89 -0.34 -20.30
CA GLN A 255 11.55 -1.37 -21.29
C GLN A 255 10.15 -1.97 -21.05
N ILE A 256 9.74 -2.09 -19.78
CA ILE A 256 8.45 -2.68 -19.41
C ILE A 256 7.29 -1.68 -19.59
N ARG A 257 7.48 -0.40 -19.25
CA ARG A 257 6.48 0.67 -19.48
C ARG A 257 7.15 1.97 -19.95
N PRO A 258 7.31 2.18 -21.27
CA PRO A 258 8.04 3.34 -21.80
C PRO A 258 7.32 4.67 -21.54
N ASP A 259 5.99 4.67 -21.48
CA ASP A 259 5.18 5.90 -21.39
C ASP A 259 4.72 6.24 -19.96
N HIS A 260 5.27 5.56 -18.95
CA HIS A 260 4.86 5.78 -17.57
C HIS A 260 5.45 7.09 -17.02
N GLY A 261 4.60 8.12 -16.85
CA GLY A 261 5.02 9.48 -16.46
C GLY A 261 5.93 9.54 -15.22
N GLY A 262 5.57 8.87 -14.12
CA GLY A 262 6.40 8.85 -12.91
C GLY A 262 7.74 8.11 -13.08
N LEU A 263 7.86 7.20 -14.06
CA LEU A 263 9.13 6.55 -14.36
C LEU A 263 10.01 7.48 -15.21
N LEU A 264 9.42 8.10 -16.24
CA LEU A 264 10.10 9.10 -17.08
C LEU A 264 10.67 10.23 -16.22
N LEU A 265 9.93 10.66 -15.19
CA LEU A 265 10.43 11.62 -14.20
C LEU A 265 11.67 11.13 -13.46
N ASN A 266 11.68 9.88 -13.00
CA ASN A 266 12.82 9.30 -12.28
C ASN A 266 14.04 9.11 -13.20
N VAL A 267 13.81 8.71 -14.47
CA VAL A 267 14.87 8.63 -15.49
C VAL A 267 15.43 10.02 -15.79
N ALA A 268 14.57 11.04 -15.91
CA ALA A 268 15.01 12.43 -16.10
C ALA A 268 15.86 12.92 -14.93
N ALA A 269 15.45 12.63 -13.69
CA ALA A 269 16.20 12.96 -12.49
C ALA A 269 17.56 12.23 -12.43
N LEU A 270 17.60 10.95 -12.81
CA LEU A 270 18.85 10.20 -12.94
C LEU A 270 19.81 10.84 -13.94
N LEU A 271 19.33 11.18 -15.14
CA LEU A 271 20.13 11.81 -16.19
C LEU A 271 20.61 13.19 -15.75
N HIS A 272 19.73 13.97 -15.10
CA HIS A 272 20.06 15.27 -14.54
C HIS A 272 21.19 15.17 -13.51
N GLN A 273 21.10 14.22 -12.56
CA GLN A 273 22.16 14.00 -11.56
C GLN A 273 23.44 13.43 -12.18
N SER A 274 23.34 12.71 -13.30
CA SER A 274 24.47 12.20 -14.09
C SER A 274 25.10 13.26 -15.00
N LYS A 275 24.57 14.49 -15.00
CA LYS A 275 24.99 15.61 -15.89
C LYS A 275 24.76 15.36 -17.39
N GLU A 276 23.91 14.39 -17.72
CA GLU A 276 23.40 14.09 -19.07
C GLU A 276 22.24 15.07 -19.40
N THR A 277 22.58 16.37 -19.49
CA THR A 277 21.61 17.49 -19.51
C THR A 277 20.62 17.43 -20.67
N ALA A 278 21.09 17.10 -21.88
CA ALA A 278 20.24 17.09 -23.07
C ALA A 278 19.22 15.93 -23.01
N GLU A 279 19.66 14.73 -22.62
CA GLU A 279 18.77 13.60 -22.41
C GLU A 279 17.81 13.85 -21.25
N ALA A 280 18.28 14.48 -20.16
CA ALA A 280 17.44 14.84 -19.02
C ALA A 280 16.30 15.77 -19.43
N GLU A 281 16.58 16.83 -20.19
CA GLU A 281 15.54 17.74 -20.70
C GLU A 281 14.52 17.00 -21.58
N ALA A 282 14.98 16.12 -22.48
CA ALA A 282 14.08 15.32 -23.30
C ALA A 282 13.16 14.43 -22.45
N MET A 283 13.70 13.78 -21.41
CA MET A 283 12.90 12.93 -20.50
C MET A 283 11.95 13.75 -19.62
N TYR A 284 12.37 14.92 -19.13
CA TYR A 284 11.48 15.82 -18.37
C TYR A 284 10.30 16.29 -19.22
N ARG A 285 10.52 16.64 -20.49
CA ARG A 285 9.45 17.00 -21.42
C ARG A 285 8.45 15.86 -21.62
N LYS A 286 8.95 14.63 -21.82
CA LYS A 286 8.10 13.43 -21.92
C LYS A 286 7.32 13.18 -20.62
N ALA A 287 7.97 13.32 -19.46
CA ALA A 287 7.32 13.16 -18.15
C ALA A 287 6.19 14.17 -17.95
N CYS A 288 6.42 15.45 -18.26
CA CYS A 288 5.40 16.50 -18.17
C CYS A 288 4.23 16.22 -19.13
N ALA A 289 4.50 15.83 -20.37
CA ALA A 289 3.46 15.50 -21.35
C ALA A 289 2.61 14.30 -20.91
N ALA A 290 3.25 13.22 -20.44
CA ALA A 290 2.55 12.03 -19.95
C ALA A 290 1.71 12.33 -18.70
N ALA A 291 2.24 13.11 -17.76
CA ALA A 291 1.51 13.51 -16.56
C ALA A 291 0.33 14.44 -16.87
N LYS A 292 0.50 15.38 -17.82
CA LYS A 292 -0.58 16.27 -18.28
C LYS A 292 -1.70 15.48 -18.94
N ALA A 293 -1.38 14.57 -19.87
CA ALA A 293 -2.37 13.70 -20.50
C ALA A 293 -3.12 12.84 -19.47
N ALA A 294 -2.43 12.34 -18.44
CA ALA A 294 -3.06 11.60 -17.35
C ALA A 294 -4.01 12.49 -16.53
N ALA A 295 -3.61 13.73 -16.23
CA ALA A 295 -4.43 14.70 -15.49
C ALA A 295 -5.69 15.08 -16.28
N GLU A 296 -5.56 15.33 -17.58
CA GLU A 296 -6.70 15.63 -18.48
C GLU A 296 -7.68 14.44 -18.52
N LYS A 297 -7.17 13.22 -18.67
CA LYS A 297 -7.99 12.01 -18.71
C LYS A 297 -8.81 11.81 -17.43
N CYS A 298 -8.24 12.14 -16.27
CA CYS A 298 -8.91 11.99 -14.97
C CYS A 298 -9.57 13.29 -14.46
N GLN A 299 -9.79 14.29 -15.33
CA GLN A 299 -10.42 15.57 -14.99
C GLN A 299 -9.74 16.30 -13.80
N GLY A 300 -8.41 16.31 -13.77
CA GLY A 300 -7.62 17.03 -12.76
C GLY A 300 -7.52 16.29 -11.42
N CYS A 301 -7.59 14.96 -11.42
CA CYS A 301 -7.46 14.18 -10.20
C CYS A 301 -6.12 14.45 -9.46
N GLN A 302 -6.20 14.48 -8.14
CA GLN A 302 -5.10 14.90 -7.26
C GLN A 302 -3.76 14.19 -7.54
N PRO A 303 -3.69 12.87 -7.76
CA PRO A 303 -2.40 12.19 -7.96
C PRO A 303 -1.76 12.49 -9.31
N ALA A 304 -2.55 12.60 -10.39
CA ALA A 304 -2.02 12.99 -11.70
C ALA A 304 -1.52 14.45 -11.68
N MET A 305 -2.27 15.35 -11.04
CA MET A 305 -1.83 16.73 -10.82
C MET A 305 -0.55 16.80 -9.97
N THR A 306 -0.41 15.92 -8.99
CA THR A 306 0.80 15.83 -8.16
C THR A 306 2.02 15.38 -8.97
N GLU A 307 1.88 14.38 -9.84
CA GLU A 307 2.97 13.93 -10.70
C GLU A 307 3.37 14.99 -11.73
N LEU A 308 2.39 15.70 -12.31
CA LEU A 308 2.64 16.83 -13.19
C LEU A 308 3.42 17.94 -12.48
N ALA A 309 2.98 18.31 -11.27
CA ALA A 309 3.64 19.31 -10.43
C ALA A 309 5.09 18.91 -10.11
N LYS A 310 5.36 17.65 -9.72
CA LYS A 310 6.74 17.18 -9.49
C LYS A 310 7.59 17.25 -10.77
N ALA A 311 7.03 16.84 -11.91
CA ALA A 311 7.74 16.86 -13.18
C ALA A 311 8.12 18.28 -13.61
N GLN A 312 7.19 19.23 -13.51
CA GLN A 312 7.45 20.63 -13.82
C GLN A 312 8.41 21.29 -12.83
N ALA A 313 8.30 20.99 -11.53
CA ALA A 313 9.22 21.50 -10.52
C ALA A 313 10.67 21.05 -10.82
N ASN A 314 10.88 19.77 -11.10
CA ASN A 314 12.21 19.24 -11.41
C ASN A 314 12.73 19.76 -12.76
N TYR A 315 11.87 19.85 -13.78
CA TYR A 315 12.26 20.39 -15.07
C TYR A 315 12.62 21.89 -14.99
N GLY A 316 11.84 22.68 -14.26
CA GLY A 316 12.15 24.08 -13.98
C GLY A 316 13.49 24.24 -13.26
N GLY A 317 13.81 23.33 -12.31
CA GLY A 317 15.11 23.28 -11.65
C GLY A 317 16.28 23.06 -12.62
N LEU A 318 16.13 22.14 -13.58
CA LEU A 318 17.12 21.94 -14.66
C LEU A 318 17.29 23.21 -15.50
N LEU A 319 16.18 23.83 -15.94
CA LEU A 319 16.22 25.04 -16.77
C LEU A 319 16.89 26.22 -16.06
N LEU A 320 16.66 26.37 -14.75
CA LEU A 320 17.35 27.37 -13.93
C LEU A 320 18.86 27.14 -13.85
N GLN A 321 19.30 25.89 -13.73
CA GLN A 321 20.74 25.56 -13.77
C GLN A 321 21.37 25.91 -15.12
N LEU A 322 20.59 25.89 -16.19
CA LEU A 322 21.01 26.31 -17.53
C LEU A 322 20.88 27.83 -17.77
N GLY A 323 20.44 28.62 -16.77
CA GLY A 323 20.22 30.06 -16.90
C GLY A 323 19.00 30.43 -17.76
N ARG A 324 18.16 29.46 -18.14
CA ARG A 324 16.97 29.65 -18.99
C ARG A 324 15.76 30.07 -18.15
N HIS A 325 15.84 31.27 -17.57
CA HIS A 325 14.83 31.78 -16.63
C HIS A 325 13.44 31.96 -17.27
N THR A 326 13.37 32.35 -18.55
CA THR A 326 12.10 32.47 -19.30
C THR A 326 11.40 31.12 -19.41
N ASP A 327 12.15 30.10 -19.82
CA ASP A 327 11.61 28.77 -20.06
C ASP A 327 11.21 28.11 -18.75
N ALA A 328 12.04 28.29 -17.70
CA ALA A 328 11.73 27.83 -16.36
C ALA A 328 10.41 28.44 -15.85
N ALA A 329 10.22 29.76 -15.99
CA ALA A 329 8.98 30.42 -15.61
C ALA A 329 7.78 29.83 -16.38
N SER A 330 7.90 29.67 -17.70
CA SER A 330 6.79 29.15 -18.52
C SER A 330 6.34 27.74 -18.11
N VAL A 331 7.27 26.85 -17.80
CA VAL A 331 6.99 25.47 -17.38
C VAL A 331 6.34 25.43 -15.99
N LEU A 332 6.83 26.27 -15.07
CA LEU A 332 6.37 26.31 -13.68
C LEU A 332 5.02 27.04 -13.52
N GLU A 333 4.77 28.07 -14.33
CA GLU A 333 3.47 28.77 -14.39
C GLU A 333 2.38 27.85 -14.98
N ALA A 334 2.70 27.08 -16.02
CA ALA A 334 1.78 26.12 -16.63
C ALA A 334 1.35 24.97 -15.69
N GLY A 335 2.02 24.81 -14.54
CA GLY A 335 1.74 23.79 -13.54
C GLY A 335 0.78 24.19 -12.43
N GLN A 336 0.29 25.42 -12.40
CA GLN A 336 -0.61 25.86 -11.34
C GLN A 336 -1.91 25.04 -11.32
N PRO A 337 -2.29 24.48 -10.16
CA PRO A 337 -2.26 25.18 -8.87
C PRO A 337 -1.41 24.45 -7.82
N TRP A 338 -0.19 24.95 -7.58
CA TRP A 338 0.67 24.51 -6.48
C TRP A 338 -0.03 24.59 -5.11
N GLU A 339 -1.03 25.47 -4.97
CA GLU A 339 -1.91 25.60 -3.80
C GLU A 339 -2.64 24.31 -3.43
N ASN A 340 -2.93 23.44 -4.41
CA ASN A 340 -3.55 22.13 -4.18
C ASN A 340 -2.55 20.98 -4.29
N ALA A 341 -1.31 21.20 -4.76
CA ALA A 341 -0.29 20.15 -4.87
C ALA A 341 0.19 19.66 -3.50
N VAL A 342 0.62 18.39 -3.40
CA VAL A 342 1.21 17.84 -2.16
C VAL A 342 2.52 18.55 -1.84
N ASP A 343 2.84 18.73 -0.55
CA ASP A 343 3.99 19.53 -0.08
C ASP A 343 5.31 19.20 -0.76
N SER A 344 5.55 17.90 -1.07
CA SER A 344 6.74 17.42 -1.78
C SER A 344 6.99 18.07 -3.15
N ALA A 345 5.97 18.61 -3.81
CA ALA A 345 6.07 19.33 -5.08
C ALA A 345 5.88 20.84 -4.91
N ARG A 346 5.02 21.24 -3.96
CA ARG A 346 4.66 22.64 -3.68
C ARG A 346 5.86 23.50 -3.32
N GLY A 347 6.67 23.05 -2.34
CA GLY A 347 7.84 23.80 -1.88
C GLY A 347 8.88 24.05 -2.99
N PRO A 348 9.37 22.99 -3.67
CA PRO A 348 10.30 23.14 -4.79
C PRO A 348 9.73 23.93 -5.97
N GLY A 349 8.45 23.73 -6.32
CA GLY A 349 7.79 24.46 -7.41
C GLY A 349 7.78 25.97 -7.19
N PHE A 350 7.31 26.43 -6.02
CA PHE A 350 7.33 27.86 -5.66
C PHE A 350 8.75 28.41 -5.53
N PHE A 351 9.69 27.62 -4.99
CA PHE A 351 11.08 28.06 -4.86
C PHE A 351 11.72 28.30 -6.23
N HIS A 352 11.57 27.35 -7.17
CA HIS A 352 12.06 27.52 -8.53
C HIS A 352 11.36 28.66 -9.27
N LEU A 353 10.06 28.87 -9.03
CA LEU A 353 9.33 29.99 -9.63
C LEU A 353 9.83 31.34 -9.08
N CYS A 354 10.15 31.41 -7.79
CA CYS A 354 10.81 32.56 -7.19
C CYS A 354 12.15 32.87 -7.89
N LEU A 355 13.02 31.85 -8.07
CA LEU A 355 14.31 32.03 -8.74
C LEU A 355 14.15 32.43 -10.21
N ALA A 356 13.19 31.84 -10.92
CA ALA A 356 12.90 32.19 -12.32
C ALA A 356 12.48 33.66 -12.44
N HIS A 357 11.52 34.11 -11.63
CA HIS A 357 11.07 35.50 -11.63
C HIS A 357 12.15 36.48 -11.18
N ARG A 358 12.97 36.11 -10.20
CA ARG A 358 14.13 36.93 -9.79
C ARG A 358 15.11 37.12 -10.94
N GLY A 359 15.44 36.05 -11.67
CA GLY A 359 16.30 36.10 -12.86
C GLY A 359 15.71 36.92 -14.01
N LEU A 360 14.37 37.04 -14.08
CA LEU A 360 13.66 37.88 -15.05
C LEU A 360 13.45 39.33 -14.59
N GLY A 361 13.92 39.72 -13.40
CA GLY A 361 13.67 41.05 -12.82
C GLY A 361 12.23 41.29 -12.34
N ARG A 362 11.38 40.27 -12.27
CA ARG A 362 9.99 40.35 -11.80
C ARG A 362 9.93 40.27 -10.27
N LEU A 363 10.51 41.25 -9.59
CA LEU A 363 10.81 41.19 -8.15
C LEU A 363 9.59 40.95 -7.26
N GLU A 364 8.46 41.62 -7.51
CA GLU A 364 7.24 41.40 -6.72
C GLU A 364 6.72 39.96 -6.81
N SER A 365 6.70 39.41 -8.03
CA SER A 365 6.26 38.04 -8.27
C SER A 365 7.25 37.04 -7.67
N ALA A 366 8.55 37.34 -7.72
CA ALA A 366 9.57 36.54 -7.08
C ALA A 366 9.35 36.46 -5.57
N LEU A 367 9.15 37.61 -4.90
CA LEU A 367 8.93 37.68 -3.46
C LEU A 367 7.68 36.92 -3.02
N ARG A 368 6.56 37.10 -3.72
CA ARG A 368 5.33 36.34 -3.45
C ARG A 368 5.57 34.83 -3.48
N ASN A 369 6.27 34.34 -4.50
CA ASN A 369 6.57 32.92 -4.63
C ASN A 369 7.59 32.44 -3.59
N CYS A 370 8.56 33.27 -3.20
CA CYS A 370 9.49 32.93 -2.12
C CYS A 370 8.77 32.81 -0.76
N HIS A 371 7.81 33.67 -0.46
CA HIS A 371 6.95 33.52 0.73
C HIS A 371 6.11 32.24 0.67
N ALA A 372 5.49 31.94 -0.47
CA ALA A 372 4.73 30.70 -0.66
C ALA A 372 5.61 29.45 -0.49
N ALA A 373 6.84 29.47 -1.00
CA ALA A 373 7.80 28.38 -0.81
C ALA A 373 8.23 28.24 0.66
N ALA A 374 8.43 29.34 1.37
CA ALA A 374 8.78 29.34 2.80
C ALA A 374 7.63 28.81 3.68
N ALA A 375 6.38 29.15 3.32
CA ALA A 375 5.17 28.63 3.97
C ALA A 375 5.03 27.10 3.74
N ALA A 376 5.47 26.59 2.60
CA ALA A 376 5.59 25.16 2.32
C ALA A 376 6.87 24.52 2.91
N HIS A 377 7.46 25.14 3.94
CA HIS A 377 8.65 24.67 4.68
C HIS A 377 9.94 24.52 3.85
N SER A 378 10.09 25.26 2.74
CA SER A 378 11.37 25.33 2.03
C SER A 378 12.38 26.18 2.81
N THR A 379 13.38 25.54 3.42
CA THR A 379 14.48 26.22 4.13
C THR A 379 15.32 27.10 3.20
N ALA A 380 15.47 26.70 1.93
CA ALA A 380 16.16 27.47 0.91
C ALA A 380 15.42 28.79 0.60
N ALA A 381 14.10 28.76 0.52
CA ALA A 381 13.30 29.97 0.33
C ALA A 381 13.42 30.94 1.52
N GLN A 382 13.42 30.41 2.75
CA GLN A 382 13.62 31.22 3.96
C GLN A 382 15.00 31.90 3.99
N ALA A 383 16.04 31.28 3.44
CA ALA A 383 17.35 31.90 3.31
C ALA A 383 17.34 33.07 2.31
N VAL A 384 16.69 32.88 1.15
CA VAL A 384 16.55 33.94 0.13
C VAL A 384 15.79 35.16 0.65
N LEU A 385 14.70 34.94 1.40
CA LEU A 385 13.93 36.02 2.02
C LEU A 385 14.76 36.83 3.03
N ARG A 386 15.50 36.15 3.92
CA ARG A 386 16.38 36.81 4.89
C ARG A 386 17.47 37.66 4.22
N GLN A 387 18.05 37.17 3.13
CA GLN A 387 19.02 37.95 2.37
C GLN A 387 18.38 39.22 1.78
N HIS A 388 17.18 39.10 1.22
CA HIS A 388 16.47 40.24 0.66
C HIS A 388 16.09 41.28 1.73
N GLU A 389 15.60 40.84 2.89
CA GLU A 389 15.30 41.72 4.04
C GLU A 389 16.56 42.48 4.52
N ALA A 390 17.71 41.81 4.55
CA ALA A 390 18.98 42.45 4.88
C ALA A 390 19.40 43.48 3.82
N GLU A 391 19.24 43.17 2.53
CA GLU A 391 19.53 44.11 1.43
C GLU A 391 18.63 45.36 1.49
N VAL A 392 17.33 45.19 1.78
CA VAL A 392 16.38 46.30 1.95
C VAL A 392 16.69 47.13 3.19
N GLN A 393 17.05 46.52 4.32
CA GLN A 393 17.50 47.26 5.51
C GLN A 393 18.75 48.09 5.23
N ILE A 394 19.72 47.55 4.51
CA ILE A 394 20.94 48.28 4.14
C ILE A 394 20.63 49.45 3.20
N GLN A 395 19.70 49.29 2.26
CA GLN A 395 19.28 50.35 1.34
C GLN A 395 18.42 51.42 2.01
N GLY A 396 17.60 51.07 3.01
CA GLY A 396 16.81 52.05 3.78
C GLY A 396 17.62 52.82 4.84
N LEU A 397 18.85 52.38 5.13
CA LEU A 397 19.80 53.06 6.01
C LEU A 397 20.77 54.01 5.26
N ARG A 398 20.72 54.03 3.92
CA ARG A 398 21.46 54.97 3.06
C ARG A 398 20.52 56.04 2.53
#